data_AF-A0A918EQZ2-F1
#
_entry.id   AF-A0A918EQZ2-F1
#
_cell.length_a   1.000
_cell.length_b   1.000
_cell.length_c   1.000
_cell.angle_alpha   90.00
_cell.angle_beta   90.00
_cell.angle_gamma   90.00
#
_symmetry.space_group_name_H-M   'P 1'
#
loop_
_entity.id
_entity.type
_entity.pdbx_description
1 polymer ?
#
loop_
_entity_poly.entity_id
_entity_poly.type
_entity_poly.pdbx_seq_one_letter_code
_entity_poly.pdbx_strand_id
1 'polypeptide(L)'
;MYSINVRTHARRWAAVAAATALAAGPAALTGAGPAHATGGSGSASAAVLRTGLDVALLNKTVHAPLAVSLNEVRAPGSARRAALTARLDGVDGGKPFSVLRAEAADAKATVDGGRAEASSTLAEARLHVPGLPLLSVVELEAVSSRAVCEAGRSPHASVTLPAAVTVLGKRVALTAGGPTRVAVPGVGEVRLDLSKTETTSTTAAATALRLAVSVDPLKLNVAEVEGTLTLAEAACETPEAPAAPAADGVRPQGARAERAAPSAEAGLAETGGDAVTPYVAVGAAALLAAGATAVAVSRRGRRG
;
A
#
# COMPACT_ATOMS: atom_id res chain seq x y z
N MET A 1 -63.00 -46.53 -28.37
CA MET A 1 -62.72 -46.91 -26.96
C MET A 1 -61.22 -47.07 -26.85
N TYR A 2 -60.46 -46.37 -26.01
CA TYR A 2 -60.72 -45.93 -24.65
C TYR A 2 -59.94 -44.63 -24.36
N SER A 3 -60.54 -43.75 -23.57
CA SER A 3 -60.03 -42.44 -23.21
C SER A 3 -59.48 -42.46 -21.76
N ILE A 4 -58.61 -41.48 -21.48
CA ILE A 4 -58.19 -40.92 -20.17
C ILE A 4 -57.39 -41.82 -19.19
N ASN A 5 -56.25 -41.30 -18.72
CA ASN A 5 -56.15 -40.69 -17.38
C ASN A 5 -54.77 -40.09 -17.09
N VAL A 6 -54.71 -38.76 -17.09
CA VAL A 6 -53.66 -37.94 -16.48
C VAL A 6 -53.79 -38.08 -14.96
N ARG A 7 -52.74 -38.56 -14.27
CA ARG A 7 -52.65 -38.51 -12.81
C ARG A 7 -51.80 -37.31 -12.40
N THR A 8 -52.48 -36.28 -11.94
CA THR A 8 -51.93 -35.12 -11.23
C THR A 8 -51.36 -35.58 -9.88
N HIS A 9 -50.09 -35.31 -9.62
CA HIS A 9 -49.52 -35.50 -8.29
C HIS A 9 -49.67 -34.21 -7.48
N ALA A 10 -50.73 -34.16 -6.70
CA ALA A 10 -50.91 -33.19 -5.63
C ALA A 10 -49.83 -33.45 -4.54
N ARG A 11 -48.97 -32.47 -4.28
CA ARG A 11 -48.26 -32.38 -3.00
C ARG A 11 -48.54 -31.03 -2.35
N ARG A 12 -49.56 -31.12 -1.50
CA ARG A 12 -49.85 -30.41 -0.25
C ARG A 12 -48.96 -29.21 0.10
N TRP A 13 -49.62 -28.07 0.08
CA TRP A 13 -49.30 -26.85 0.78
C TRP A 13 -49.65 -26.99 2.27
N ALA A 14 -48.76 -26.56 3.16
CA ALA A 14 -49.09 -26.36 4.57
C ALA A 14 -48.35 -25.13 5.13
N ALA A 15 -49.17 -24.12 5.43
CA ALA A 15 -49.15 -23.17 6.56
C ALA A 15 -47.86 -22.41 6.94
N VAL A 16 -47.88 -21.12 6.57
CA VAL A 16 -47.77 -19.90 7.41
C VAL A 16 -47.00 -20.00 8.73
N ALA A 17 -45.97 -19.15 8.87
CA ALA A 17 -45.66 -18.46 10.13
C ALA A 17 -45.31 -16.99 9.82
N ALA A 18 -46.16 -16.09 10.30
CA ALA A 18 -45.93 -14.66 10.31
C ALA A 18 -44.82 -14.32 11.31
N ALA A 19 -43.79 -13.59 10.88
CA ALA A 19 -42.86 -12.90 11.76
C ALA A 19 -43.03 -11.40 11.56
N THR A 20 -43.59 -10.80 12.60
CA THR A 20 -43.83 -9.38 12.84
C THR A 20 -42.53 -8.58 12.90
N ALA A 21 -42.55 -7.42 12.22
CA ALA A 21 -41.87 -6.16 12.55
C ALA A 21 -40.56 -6.20 13.37
N LEU A 22 -39.43 -5.97 12.67
CA LEU A 22 -38.26 -5.28 13.22
C LEU A 22 -37.95 -4.07 12.34
N ALA A 23 -38.76 -3.03 12.48
CA ALA A 23 -38.43 -1.67 12.06
C ALA A 23 -37.81 -0.93 13.25
N ALA A 24 -36.60 -1.33 13.63
CA ALA A 24 -35.69 -0.57 14.48
C ALA A 24 -34.29 -0.85 13.92
N GLY A 25 -33.73 0.13 13.21
CA GLY A 25 -32.54 -0.06 12.40
C GLY A 25 -31.24 -0.21 13.19
N PRO A 26 -30.14 -0.46 12.47
CA PRO A 26 -28.84 0.06 12.81
C PRO A 26 -28.40 1.01 11.69
N ALA A 27 -28.67 2.31 11.86
CA ALA A 27 -27.92 3.37 11.17
C ALA A 27 -26.55 3.55 11.83
N ALA A 28 -25.81 2.44 12.01
CA ALA A 28 -24.52 2.39 12.67
C ALA A 28 -23.63 1.30 12.05
N LEU A 29 -23.48 1.30 10.72
CA LEU A 29 -22.39 0.57 10.04
C LEU A 29 -21.64 1.43 9.02
N THR A 30 -21.95 2.73 8.92
CA THR A 30 -21.08 3.71 8.25
C THR A 30 -20.02 4.18 9.26
N GLY A 31 -18.96 3.39 9.42
CA GLY A 31 -17.89 3.77 10.35
C GLY A 31 -16.93 2.67 10.77
N ALA A 32 -16.86 1.53 10.08
CA ALA A 32 -15.65 0.71 10.13
C ALA A 32 -14.62 1.30 9.14
N GLY A 33 -14.18 2.54 9.42
CA GLY A 33 -12.86 2.93 8.98
C GLY A 33 -11.85 1.94 9.57
N PRO A 34 -10.70 1.70 8.92
CA PRO A 34 -9.70 0.82 9.51
C PRO A 34 -9.46 1.32 10.93
N ALA A 35 -9.55 0.41 11.90
CA ALA A 35 -9.17 0.70 13.26
C ALA A 35 -7.69 1.14 13.20
N HIS A 36 -7.48 2.46 13.18
CA HIS A 36 -6.16 3.04 13.30
C HIS A 36 -5.73 2.69 14.72
N ALA A 37 -4.91 1.64 14.83
CA ALA A 37 -4.04 1.50 15.98
C ALA A 37 -3.34 2.85 16.13
N THR A 38 -3.57 3.49 17.28
CA THR A 38 -2.91 4.68 17.81
C THR A 38 -1.64 5.04 17.03
N GLY A 39 -1.72 6.10 16.21
CA GLY A 39 -0.65 6.58 15.32
C GLY A 39 0.51 7.24 16.07
N GLY A 40 1.13 6.50 16.99
CA GLY A 40 2.34 6.90 17.71
C GLY A 40 3.49 5.88 17.58
N SER A 41 3.17 4.62 17.28
CA SER A 41 4.20 3.62 16.96
C SER A 41 4.52 3.72 15.47
N GLY A 42 5.68 4.29 15.13
CA GLY A 42 6.13 4.40 13.73
C GLY A 42 6.08 3.06 13.01
N SER A 43 6.05 3.09 11.68
CA SER A 43 5.84 1.91 10.86
C SER A 43 7.06 1.63 9.98
N ALA A 44 7.34 0.36 9.70
CA ALA A 44 8.31 -0.02 8.70
C ALA A 44 7.82 -1.25 7.94
N SER A 45 8.05 -1.28 6.64
CA SER A 45 7.69 -2.40 5.77
C SER A 45 8.74 -2.63 4.71
N ALA A 46 8.96 -3.90 4.36
CA ALA A 46 9.89 -4.29 3.31
C ALA A 46 9.27 -5.42 2.49
N ALA A 47 9.49 -5.40 1.18
CA ALA A 47 9.05 -6.46 0.27
C ALA A 47 10.10 -6.72 -0.79
N VAL A 48 10.35 -7.99 -1.11
CA VAL A 48 11.36 -8.36 -2.11
C VAL A 48 10.81 -8.23 -3.53
N LEU A 49 9.59 -8.69 -3.75
CA LEU A 49 8.90 -8.57 -5.03
C LEU A 49 7.44 -8.20 -4.77
N ARG A 50 6.94 -7.22 -5.50
CA ARG A 50 5.50 -7.00 -5.73
C ARG A 50 5.23 -7.05 -7.22
N THR A 51 4.24 -7.83 -7.62
CA THR A 51 3.76 -7.90 -9.00
C THR A 51 2.32 -7.47 -9.06
N GLY A 52 1.96 -6.75 -10.11
CA GLY A 52 0.59 -6.56 -10.58
C GLY A 52 0.62 -6.76 -12.08
N LEU A 53 0.63 -8.03 -12.51
CA LEU A 53 0.62 -8.41 -13.91
C LEU A 53 -0.77 -8.92 -14.29
N ASP A 54 -1.28 -8.48 -15.42
CA ASP A 54 -2.50 -8.98 -16.02
C ASP A 54 -2.11 -9.92 -17.16
N VAL A 55 -2.51 -11.18 -17.03
CA VAL A 55 -2.25 -12.22 -18.03
C VAL A 55 -3.55 -12.51 -18.75
N ALA A 56 -3.61 -12.16 -20.03
CA ALA A 56 -4.72 -12.50 -20.90
C ALA A 56 -4.38 -13.78 -21.66
N LEU A 57 -5.03 -14.89 -21.32
CA LEU A 57 -4.86 -16.17 -22.01
C LEU A 57 -5.66 -16.17 -23.33
N LEU A 58 -5.36 -17.13 -24.21
CA LEU A 58 -6.02 -17.47 -25.49
C LEU A 58 -7.36 -16.74 -25.74
N ASN A 59 -7.46 -15.98 -26.84
CA ASN A 59 -8.63 -15.20 -27.25
C ASN A 59 -9.05 -14.06 -26.31
N LYS A 60 -8.21 -13.68 -25.33
CA LYS A 60 -8.54 -12.65 -24.33
C LYS A 60 -9.81 -12.97 -23.52
N THR A 61 -10.22 -14.24 -23.49
CA THR A 61 -11.45 -14.65 -22.83
C THR A 61 -11.26 -14.95 -21.34
N VAL A 62 -10.02 -15.15 -20.90
CA VAL A 62 -9.67 -15.37 -19.49
C VAL A 62 -8.56 -14.41 -19.10
N HIS A 63 -8.88 -13.50 -18.18
CA HIS A 63 -7.92 -12.64 -17.51
C HIS A 63 -7.55 -13.26 -16.17
N ALA A 64 -6.27 -13.53 -15.96
CA ALA A 64 -5.73 -14.00 -14.69
C ALA A 64 -4.86 -12.88 -14.08
N PRO A 65 -5.39 -12.10 -13.12
CA PRO A 65 -4.60 -11.09 -12.42
C PRO A 65 -3.58 -11.78 -11.51
N LEU A 66 -2.31 -11.39 -11.64
CA LEU A 66 -1.18 -11.91 -10.88
C LEU A 66 -0.68 -10.84 -9.92
N ALA A 67 -1.38 -10.73 -8.80
CA ALA A 67 -0.96 -9.94 -7.66
C ALA A 67 -0.20 -10.83 -6.67
N VAL A 68 1.14 -10.81 -6.73
CA VAL A 68 2.00 -11.59 -5.83
C VAL A 68 2.89 -10.64 -5.06
N SER A 69 2.88 -10.73 -3.73
CA SER A 69 3.93 -10.16 -2.89
C SER A 69 4.78 -11.26 -2.27
N LEU A 70 6.11 -11.16 -2.42
CA LEU A 70 7.06 -12.14 -1.89
C LEU A 70 7.93 -11.52 -0.81
N ASN A 71 8.11 -12.29 0.25
CA ASN A 71 8.86 -11.88 1.45
C ASN A 71 8.45 -10.48 1.95
N GLU A 72 7.15 -10.18 1.89
CA GLU A 72 6.63 -8.95 2.49
C GLU A 72 6.61 -9.10 4.02
N VAL A 73 7.16 -8.11 4.70
CA VAL A 73 7.18 -8.02 6.17
C VAL A 73 6.77 -6.63 6.62
N ARG A 74 6.17 -6.57 7.80
CA ARG A 74 5.92 -5.34 8.54
C ARG A 74 6.60 -5.43 9.89
N ALA A 75 7.01 -4.29 10.43
CA ALA A 75 7.71 -4.24 11.69
C ALA A 75 6.79 -4.62 12.87
N PRO A 76 7.32 -5.35 13.87
CA PRO A 76 8.60 -6.07 13.83
C PRO A 76 8.48 -7.36 12.99
N GLY A 77 9.38 -7.57 12.03
CA GLY A 77 9.35 -8.75 11.18
C GLY A 77 10.56 -8.90 10.29
N SER A 78 10.94 -10.15 10.00
CA SER A 78 12.00 -10.47 9.04
C SER A 78 11.67 -11.74 8.29
N ALA A 79 12.00 -11.78 7.01
CA ALA A 79 11.86 -12.93 6.13
C ALA A 79 13.15 -13.10 5.34
N ARG A 80 13.78 -14.27 5.49
CA ARG A 80 14.97 -14.68 4.75
C ARG A 80 14.69 -15.97 4.00
N ARG A 81 15.08 -16.02 2.73
CA ARG A 81 15.02 -17.22 1.90
C ARG A 81 16.34 -17.39 1.16
N ALA A 82 16.99 -18.53 1.37
CA ALA A 82 17.97 -19.06 0.43
C ALA A 82 17.18 -19.84 -0.64
N ALA A 83 17.37 -19.51 -1.91
CA ALA A 83 16.61 -20.00 -3.06
C ALA A 83 15.10 -19.66 -3.01
N LEU A 84 14.76 -18.39 -3.27
CA LEU A 84 13.36 -17.97 -3.44
C LEU A 84 12.84 -18.40 -4.82
N THR A 85 11.74 -19.15 -4.84
CA THR A 85 11.03 -19.52 -6.07
C THR A 85 9.55 -19.17 -5.92
N ALA A 86 8.98 -18.49 -6.90
CA ALA A 86 7.54 -18.27 -7.01
C ALA A 86 7.00 -18.97 -8.25
N ARG A 87 5.93 -19.74 -8.05
CA ARG A 87 5.28 -20.54 -9.09
C ARG A 87 3.82 -20.14 -9.22
N LEU A 88 3.31 -20.26 -10.43
CA LEU A 88 1.92 -20.09 -10.78
C LEU A 88 1.43 -21.38 -11.40
N ASP A 89 0.34 -21.90 -10.88
CA ASP A 89 -0.30 -23.09 -11.40
C ASP A 89 -1.34 -22.72 -12.46
N GLY A 90 -1.42 -23.48 -13.54
CA GLY A 90 -2.51 -23.37 -14.51
C GLY A 90 -2.39 -22.30 -15.60
N VAL A 91 -1.28 -21.55 -15.67
CA VAL A 91 -1.09 -20.44 -16.62
C VAL A 91 -0.34 -20.82 -17.91
N ASP A 92 0.06 -22.09 -18.07
CA ASP A 92 0.73 -22.63 -19.26
C ASP A 92 0.16 -24.02 -19.63
N GLY A 93 -1.08 -24.04 -20.15
CA GLY A 93 -1.74 -25.30 -20.52
C GLY A 93 -1.93 -26.27 -19.34
N GLY A 94 -2.16 -25.74 -18.14
CA GLY A 94 -2.33 -26.53 -16.91
C GLY A 94 -1.03 -26.85 -16.15
N LYS A 95 0.14 -26.47 -16.67
CA LYS A 95 1.44 -26.72 -16.02
C LYS A 95 1.82 -25.61 -15.03
N PRO A 96 2.57 -25.95 -13.96
CA PRO A 96 3.17 -24.96 -13.09
C PRO A 96 4.28 -24.19 -13.81
N PHE A 97 4.25 -22.87 -13.72
CA PHE A 97 5.22 -21.95 -14.33
C PHE A 97 5.98 -21.19 -13.23
N SER A 98 7.30 -21.09 -13.34
CA SER A 98 8.13 -20.35 -12.38
C SER A 98 8.29 -18.89 -12.82
N VAL A 99 7.65 -17.97 -12.10
CA VAL A 99 7.73 -16.53 -12.39
C VAL A 99 9.04 -15.94 -11.88
N LEU A 100 9.37 -16.16 -10.61
CA LEU A 100 10.61 -15.66 -10.00
C LEU A 100 11.47 -16.84 -9.56
N ARG A 101 12.77 -16.76 -9.86
CA ARG A 101 13.83 -17.52 -9.18
C ARG A 101 14.90 -16.56 -8.71
N ALA A 102 15.33 -16.68 -7.46
CA ALA A 102 16.42 -15.88 -6.90
C ALA A 102 17.20 -16.70 -5.88
N GLU A 103 18.51 -16.50 -5.79
CA GLU A 103 19.35 -17.27 -4.87
C GLU A 103 19.27 -16.78 -3.43
N ALA A 104 19.11 -15.48 -3.23
CA ALA A 104 18.89 -14.91 -1.90
C ALA A 104 17.82 -13.82 -1.94
N ALA A 105 16.96 -13.85 -0.94
CA ALA A 105 15.91 -12.87 -0.74
C ALA A 105 15.76 -12.58 0.75
N ASP A 106 16.04 -11.35 1.13
CA ASP A 106 15.98 -10.85 2.50
C ASP A 106 15.05 -9.65 2.57
N ALA A 107 14.15 -9.64 3.56
CA ALA A 107 13.36 -8.49 3.93
C ALA A 107 13.34 -8.37 5.45
N LYS A 108 13.55 -7.16 5.96
CA LYS A 108 13.56 -6.86 7.39
C LYS A 108 12.89 -5.53 7.63
N ALA A 109 12.02 -5.50 8.63
CA ALA A 109 11.37 -4.30 9.11
C ALA A 109 11.39 -4.30 10.65
N THR A 110 11.89 -3.23 11.25
CA THR A 110 12.03 -3.09 12.70
C THR A 110 11.60 -1.70 13.13
N VAL A 111 10.96 -1.62 14.29
CA VAL A 111 10.64 -0.36 14.96
C VAL A 111 11.09 -0.53 16.41
N ASP A 112 12.09 0.24 16.82
CA ASP A 112 12.67 0.19 18.16
C ASP A 112 13.28 1.54 18.55
N GLY A 113 13.17 1.93 19.82
CA GLY A 113 13.87 3.09 20.38
C GLY A 113 13.67 4.41 19.61
N GLY A 114 12.49 4.66 19.03
CA GLY A 114 12.22 5.85 18.21
C GLY A 114 12.78 5.78 16.78
N ARG A 115 13.22 4.59 16.33
CA ARG A 115 13.74 4.34 14.98
C ARG A 115 12.89 3.28 14.28
N ALA A 116 12.38 3.61 13.10
CA ALA A 116 11.77 2.68 12.16
C ALA A 116 12.76 2.44 11.00
N GLU A 117 13.08 1.18 10.75
CA GLU A 117 14.02 0.78 9.69
C GLU A 117 13.44 -0.37 8.87
N ALA A 118 13.50 -0.23 7.56
CA ALA A 118 13.17 -1.26 6.59
C ALA A 118 14.34 -1.47 5.63
N SER A 119 14.60 -2.73 5.29
CA SER A 119 15.56 -3.10 4.25
C SER A 119 15.08 -4.33 3.49
N SER A 120 15.33 -4.34 2.18
CA SER A 120 15.17 -5.53 1.36
C SER A 120 16.38 -5.74 0.46
N THR A 121 16.70 -7.00 0.18
CA THR A 121 17.81 -7.40 -0.67
C THR A 121 17.40 -8.60 -1.49
N LEU A 122 17.78 -8.58 -2.76
CA LEU A 122 17.52 -9.63 -3.72
C LEU A 122 18.79 -9.88 -4.53
N ALA A 123 19.23 -11.14 -4.57
CA ALA A 123 20.41 -11.55 -5.31
C ALA A 123 20.09 -12.64 -6.33
N GLU A 124 20.77 -12.56 -7.47
CA GLU A 124 20.72 -13.48 -8.60
C GLU A 124 19.28 -13.80 -9.03
N ALA A 125 18.49 -12.75 -9.25
CA ALA A 125 17.09 -12.89 -9.59
C ALA A 125 16.88 -12.96 -11.09
N ARG A 126 16.01 -13.89 -11.50
CA ARG A 126 15.54 -14.08 -12.88
C ARG A 126 14.04 -14.13 -12.87
N LEU A 127 13.42 -13.23 -13.63
CA LEU A 127 11.98 -13.14 -13.76
C LEU A 127 11.55 -13.58 -15.16
N HIS A 128 10.61 -14.51 -15.22
CA HIS A 128 10.02 -15.01 -16.44
C HIS A 128 8.53 -14.69 -16.45
N VAL A 129 7.97 -14.52 -17.65
CA VAL A 129 6.54 -14.36 -17.87
C VAL A 129 6.04 -15.49 -18.78
N PRO A 130 4.77 -15.90 -18.64
CA PRO A 130 4.18 -16.86 -19.58
C PRO A 130 4.38 -16.43 -21.04
N GLY A 131 4.67 -17.40 -21.91
CA GLY A 131 4.95 -17.16 -23.34
C GLY A 131 6.38 -16.81 -23.71
N LEU A 132 7.26 -16.54 -22.74
CA LEU A 132 8.69 -16.33 -22.96
C LEU A 132 9.56 -17.26 -22.08
N PRO A 133 9.51 -18.59 -22.29
CA PRO A 133 10.25 -19.51 -21.43
C PRO A 133 11.77 -19.41 -21.60
N LEU A 134 12.25 -18.96 -22.77
CA LEU A 134 13.68 -18.87 -23.08
C LEU A 134 14.30 -17.53 -22.67
N LEU A 135 13.49 -16.48 -22.52
CA LEU A 135 13.95 -15.13 -22.26
C LEU A 135 13.37 -14.63 -20.95
N SER A 136 14.25 -14.36 -19.99
CA SER A 136 13.90 -13.64 -18.78
C SER A 136 13.52 -12.20 -19.15
N VAL A 137 12.42 -11.70 -18.59
CA VAL A 137 12.04 -10.28 -18.70
C VAL A 137 13.12 -9.42 -18.07
N VAL A 138 13.62 -9.84 -16.91
CA VAL A 138 14.77 -9.21 -16.25
C VAL A 138 15.62 -10.24 -15.53
N GLU A 139 16.94 -10.08 -15.63
CA GLU A 139 17.94 -10.74 -14.79
C GLU A 139 18.83 -9.69 -14.14
N LEU A 140 19.10 -9.88 -12.84
CA LEU A 140 19.89 -8.96 -12.04
C LEU A 140 20.76 -9.72 -11.04
N GLU A 141 21.95 -9.17 -10.77
CA GLU A 141 22.96 -9.77 -9.90
C GLU A 141 22.66 -9.50 -8.42
N ALA A 142 22.53 -8.24 -8.03
CA ALA A 142 22.19 -7.87 -6.66
C ALA A 142 21.53 -6.51 -6.63
N VAL A 143 20.47 -6.39 -5.84
CA VAL A 143 19.75 -5.15 -5.62
C VAL A 143 19.34 -5.03 -4.17
N SER A 144 19.45 -3.83 -3.60
CA SER A 144 19.01 -3.57 -2.24
C SER A 144 18.34 -2.20 -2.11
N SER A 145 17.38 -2.12 -1.20
CA SER A 145 16.77 -0.86 -0.79
C SER A 145 16.71 -0.77 0.73
N ARG A 146 16.80 0.45 1.22
CA ARG A 146 16.79 0.75 2.66
C ARG A 146 16.08 2.06 2.92
N ALA A 147 15.23 2.07 3.93
CA ALA A 147 14.56 3.24 4.45
C ALA A 147 14.76 3.31 5.97
N VAL A 148 15.20 4.45 6.47
CA VAL A 148 15.44 4.70 7.89
C VAL A 148 14.74 6.00 8.29
N CYS A 149 13.92 5.91 9.33
CA CYS A 149 13.14 7.00 9.88
C CYS A 149 13.40 7.04 11.38
N GLU A 150 14.05 8.10 11.86
CA GLU A 150 14.39 8.30 13.27
C GLU A 150 13.67 9.53 13.81
N ALA A 151 13.14 9.42 15.02
CA ALA A 151 12.53 10.56 15.71
C ALA A 151 13.56 11.70 15.85
N GLY A 152 13.17 12.90 15.42
CA GLY A 152 14.03 14.09 15.46
C GLY A 152 15.12 14.16 14.38
N ARG A 153 15.17 13.22 13.42
CA ARG A 153 16.06 13.30 12.25
C ARG A 153 15.28 13.31 10.94
N SER A 154 15.92 13.81 9.88
CA SER A 154 15.40 13.71 8.52
C SER A 154 15.36 12.24 8.05
N PRO A 155 14.22 11.73 7.54
CA PRO A 155 14.13 10.40 6.95
C PRO A 155 15.15 10.21 5.81
N HIS A 156 15.68 8.99 5.68
CA HIS A 156 16.68 8.65 4.68
C HIS A 156 16.29 7.38 3.92
N ALA A 157 16.26 7.49 2.59
CA ALA A 157 16.04 6.39 1.66
C ALA A 157 17.28 6.20 0.77
N SER A 158 17.71 4.95 0.59
CA SER A 158 18.84 4.61 -0.28
C SER A 158 18.59 3.32 -1.03
N VAL A 159 19.21 3.22 -2.20
CA VAL A 159 19.13 2.07 -3.09
C VAL A 159 20.53 1.74 -3.59
N THR A 160 20.87 0.46 -3.66
CA THR A 160 22.06 -0.03 -4.37
C THR A 160 21.61 -0.83 -5.58
N LEU A 161 22.12 -0.47 -6.76
CA LEU A 161 21.82 -1.11 -8.03
C LEU A 161 23.09 -1.66 -8.69
N PRO A 162 22.96 -2.72 -9.52
CA PRO A 162 24.06 -3.17 -10.35
C PRO A 162 24.31 -2.18 -11.48
N ALA A 163 25.53 -2.18 -12.03
CA ALA A 163 25.88 -1.30 -13.15
C ALA A 163 25.09 -1.61 -14.44
N ALA A 164 24.65 -2.86 -14.59
CA ALA A 164 23.87 -3.32 -15.72
C ALA A 164 22.91 -4.45 -15.30
N VAL A 165 21.85 -4.63 -16.08
CA VAL A 165 20.89 -5.72 -15.98
C VAL A 165 20.67 -6.35 -17.34
N THR A 166 20.17 -7.58 -17.38
CA THR A 166 19.77 -8.23 -18.65
C THR A 166 18.27 -8.15 -18.79
N VAL A 167 17.78 -7.60 -19.90
CA VAL A 167 16.35 -7.43 -20.18
C VAL A 167 16.03 -8.10 -21.50
N LEU A 168 15.14 -9.09 -21.50
CA LEU A 168 14.80 -9.87 -22.69
C LEU A 168 16.06 -10.41 -23.43
N GLY A 169 17.06 -10.83 -22.67
CA GLY A 169 18.35 -11.34 -23.20
C GLY A 169 19.36 -10.27 -23.63
N LYS A 170 19.04 -8.97 -23.55
CA LYS A 170 19.97 -7.87 -23.88
C LYS A 170 20.55 -7.25 -22.60
N ARG A 171 21.87 -7.11 -22.51
CA ARG A 171 22.53 -6.40 -21.40
C ARG A 171 22.38 -4.90 -21.57
N VAL A 172 21.90 -4.23 -20.54
CA VAL A 172 21.55 -2.80 -20.53
C VAL A 172 22.18 -2.14 -19.31
N ALA A 173 22.92 -1.05 -19.53
CA ALA A 173 23.49 -0.25 -18.45
C ALA A 173 22.40 0.55 -17.74
N LEU A 174 22.42 0.57 -16.42
CA LEU A 174 21.52 1.38 -15.61
C LEU A 174 22.11 2.79 -15.45
N THR A 175 21.51 3.79 -16.07
CA THR A 175 21.99 5.18 -16.03
C THR A 175 21.03 6.09 -15.29
N ALA A 176 21.49 6.83 -14.28
CA ALA A 176 20.64 7.71 -13.44
C ALA A 176 19.80 8.78 -14.18
N GLY A 177 19.94 8.92 -15.51
CA GLY A 177 19.33 9.96 -16.34
C GLY A 177 17.91 9.69 -16.87
N GLY A 178 17.24 8.59 -16.51
CA GLY A 178 15.82 8.40 -16.86
C GLY A 178 15.41 6.96 -17.24
N PRO A 179 14.14 6.77 -17.66
CA PRO A 179 13.62 5.45 -17.96
C PRO A 179 14.34 4.83 -19.15
N THR A 180 14.75 3.57 -19.02
CA THR A 180 15.38 2.81 -20.10
C THR A 180 14.34 1.96 -20.80
N ARG A 181 14.23 2.07 -22.12
CA ARG A 181 13.30 1.26 -22.93
C ARG A 181 14.07 0.19 -23.69
N VAL A 182 13.61 -1.05 -23.57
CA VAL A 182 14.15 -2.20 -24.29
C VAL A 182 13.04 -2.83 -25.11
N ALA A 183 13.12 -2.68 -26.44
CA ALA A 183 12.20 -3.32 -27.37
C ALA A 183 12.89 -4.50 -28.07
N VAL A 184 12.15 -5.61 -28.19
CA VAL A 184 12.58 -6.79 -28.94
C VAL A 184 11.49 -7.13 -29.97
N PRO A 185 11.80 -7.05 -31.28
CA PRO A 185 10.84 -7.37 -32.33
C PRO A 185 10.23 -8.76 -32.16
N GLY A 186 8.90 -8.85 -32.24
CA GLY A 186 8.16 -10.12 -32.11
C GLY A 186 8.02 -10.66 -30.67
N VAL A 187 8.49 -9.91 -29.66
CA VAL A 187 8.41 -10.29 -28.25
C VAL A 187 7.66 -9.24 -27.43
N GLY A 188 8.05 -7.97 -27.52
CA GLY A 188 7.42 -6.88 -26.77
C GLY A 188 8.41 -5.81 -26.31
N GLU A 189 7.96 -5.01 -25.36
CA GLU A 189 8.72 -3.90 -24.77
C GLU A 189 8.76 -3.99 -23.24
N VAL A 190 9.93 -3.67 -22.68
CA VAL A 190 10.11 -3.48 -21.23
C VAL A 190 10.62 -2.07 -21.00
N ARG A 191 9.95 -1.35 -20.10
CA ARG A 191 10.35 -0.03 -19.64
C ARG A 191 10.85 -0.17 -18.21
N LEU A 192 12.09 0.25 -17.98
CA LEU A 192 12.75 0.19 -16.70
C LEU A 192 12.79 1.60 -16.11
N ASP A 193 12.06 1.80 -15.03
CA ASP A 193 12.16 2.98 -14.19
C ASP A 193 13.19 2.69 -13.10
N LEU A 194 14.28 3.45 -13.16
CA LEU A 194 15.40 3.33 -12.23
C LEU A 194 15.01 3.79 -10.82
N SER A 195 15.79 3.33 -9.85
CA SER A 195 15.67 3.58 -8.41
C SER A 195 14.91 4.84 -8.05
N LYS A 196 13.77 4.67 -7.36
CA LYS A 196 12.98 5.77 -6.83
C LYS A 196 13.17 5.85 -5.33
N THR A 197 13.67 6.97 -4.86
CA THR A 197 13.73 7.30 -3.44
C THR A 197 12.84 8.51 -3.18
N GLU A 198 11.92 8.39 -2.24
CA GLU A 198 11.02 9.46 -1.81
C GLU A 198 11.22 9.67 -0.31
N THR A 199 11.38 10.93 0.09
CA THR A 199 11.54 11.31 1.50
C THR A 199 10.68 12.52 1.78
N THR A 200 9.95 12.47 2.90
CA THR A 200 9.18 13.59 3.44
C THR A 200 9.73 13.97 4.82
N SER A 201 9.01 14.80 5.58
CA SER A 201 9.37 15.12 6.96
C SER A 201 9.27 13.91 7.91
N THR A 202 8.38 12.96 7.62
CA THR A 202 8.10 11.82 8.52
C THR A 202 8.19 10.47 7.83
N THR A 203 8.37 10.39 6.51
CA THR A 203 8.41 9.12 5.78
C THR A 203 9.61 9.04 4.85
N ALA A 204 10.09 7.81 4.65
CA ALA A 204 11.05 7.50 3.61
C ALA A 204 10.64 6.20 2.90
N ALA A 205 10.75 6.20 1.57
CA ALA A 205 10.50 5.04 0.73
C ALA A 205 11.62 4.89 -0.29
N ALA A 206 12.09 3.66 -0.45
CA ALA A 206 13.11 3.27 -1.40
C ALA A 206 12.59 2.10 -2.23
N THR A 207 12.44 2.31 -3.54
CA THR A 207 12.14 1.27 -4.52
C THR A 207 13.37 1.09 -5.40
N ALA A 208 13.93 -0.11 -5.41
CA ALA A 208 15.18 -0.30 -6.13
C ALA A 208 14.99 -0.36 -7.64
N LEU A 209 14.06 -1.18 -8.12
CA LEU A 209 13.69 -1.22 -9.53
C LEU A 209 12.18 -1.33 -9.69
N ARG A 210 11.64 -0.52 -10.61
CA ARG A 210 10.27 -0.64 -11.08
C ARG A 210 10.29 -0.91 -12.58
N LEU A 211 9.55 -1.92 -13.02
CA LEU A 211 9.44 -2.28 -14.42
C LEU A 211 7.98 -2.18 -14.84
N ALA A 212 7.74 -1.51 -15.96
CA ALA A 212 6.51 -1.63 -16.71
C ALA A 212 6.75 -2.58 -17.89
N VAL A 213 6.02 -3.68 -17.90
CA VAL A 213 6.19 -4.78 -18.85
C VAL A 213 4.98 -4.81 -19.77
N SER A 214 5.22 -4.87 -21.08
CA SER A 214 4.21 -5.11 -22.09
C SER A 214 4.77 -6.12 -23.09
N VAL A 215 4.31 -7.37 -22.95
CA VAL A 215 4.76 -8.50 -23.74
C VAL A 215 3.57 -9.04 -24.52
N ASP A 216 3.65 -8.89 -25.84
CA ASP A 216 2.70 -9.44 -26.80
C ASP A 216 3.49 -10.21 -27.87
N PRO A 217 3.71 -11.52 -27.66
CA PRO A 217 4.38 -12.36 -28.63
C PRO A 217 3.44 -12.59 -29.83
N LEU A 218 3.48 -11.66 -30.78
CA LEU A 218 2.74 -11.70 -32.04
C LEU A 218 2.88 -13.08 -32.70
N LYS A 219 1.74 -13.74 -32.90
CA LYS A 219 1.53 -15.03 -33.62
C LYS A 219 1.74 -16.32 -32.83
N LEU A 220 2.01 -16.28 -31.52
CA LEU A 220 2.25 -17.52 -30.78
C LEU A 220 1.00 -18.13 -30.11
N ASN A 221 -0.18 -17.51 -30.21
CA ASN A 221 -1.37 -17.92 -29.44
C ASN A 221 -1.07 -18.06 -27.93
N VAL A 222 -0.12 -17.27 -27.41
CA VAL A 222 0.27 -17.27 -26.00
C VAL A 222 -0.19 -16.00 -25.32
N ALA A 223 -0.16 -16.01 -23.99
CA ALA A 223 -0.71 -14.98 -23.15
C ALA A 223 -0.06 -13.61 -23.41
N GLU A 224 -0.90 -12.60 -23.55
CA GLU A 224 -0.49 -11.20 -23.49
C GLU A 224 -0.28 -10.86 -22.00
N VAL A 225 0.85 -10.25 -21.67
CA VAL A 225 1.19 -9.87 -20.30
C VAL A 225 1.48 -8.39 -20.24
N GLU A 226 0.66 -7.68 -19.48
CA GLU A 226 0.86 -6.26 -19.19
C GLU A 226 0.88 -6.03 -17.69
N GLY A 227 1.70 -5.09 -17.21
CA GLY A 227 1.59 -4.63 -15.84
C GLY A 227 2.89 -4.13 -15.25
N THR A 228 2.95 -4.13 -13.92
CA THR A 228 4.06 -3.56 -13.16
C THR A 228 4.70 -4.55 -12.21
N LEU A 229 6.01 -4.41 -12.07
CA LEU A 229 6.85 -5.20 -11.18
C LEU A 229 7.70 -4.24 -10.35
N THR A 230 7.73 -4.49 -9.04
CA THR A 230 8.54 -3.72 -8.10
C THR A 230 9.47 -4.67 -7.37
N LEU A 231 10.78 -4.41 -7.44
CA LEU A 231 11.83 -5.23 -6.86
C LEU A 231 12.54 -4.46 -5.75
N ALA A 232 12.72 -5.13 -4.61
CA ALA A 232 13.33 -4.62 -3.40
C ALA A 232 12.74 -3.25 -2.99
N GLU A 233 11.61 -3.29 -2.29
CA GLU A 233 10.95 -2.14 -1.69
C GLU A 233 11.25 -2.08 -0.18
N ALA A 234 11.45 -0.88 0.33
CA ALA A 234 11.55 -0.57 1.74
C ALA A 234 10.86 0.77 2.03
N ALA A 235 10.01 0.82 3.05
CA ALA A 235 9.34 2.04 3.49
C ALA A 235 9.33 2.14 5.00
N CYS A 236 9.42 3.37 5.51
CA CYS A 236 9.29 3.67 6.93
C CYS A 236 8.53 4.96 7.17
N GLU A 237 8.02 5.06 8.39
CA GLU A 237 7.37 6.21 8.97
C GLU A 237 7.98 6.46 10.35
N THR A 238 8.38 7.70 10.59
CA THR A 238 9.04 8.16 11.81
C THR A 238 8.11 7.92 13.00
N PRO A 239 8.58 7.17 14.02
CA PRO A 239 7.85 7.04 15.27
C PRO A 239 7.68 8.41 15.92
N GLU A 240 6.55 8.62 16.59
CA GLU A 240 6.38 9.81 17.41
C GLU A 240 7.42 9.78 18.53
N ALA A 241 8.05 10.93 18.80
CA ALA A 241 9.04 11.00 19.87
C ALA A 241 8.36 10.60 21.19
N PRO A 242 8.97 9.71 22.00
CA PRO A 242 8.46 9.45 23.33
C PRO A 242 8.32 10.78 24.06
N ALA A 243 7.12 11.08 24.57
CA ALA A 243 6.94 12.22 25.44
C ALA A 243 7.96 12.09 26.58
N ALA A 244 8.77 13.13 26.80
CA ALA A 244 9.65 13.17 27.95
C ALA A 244 8.81 12.87 29.20
N PRO A 245 9.27 11.99 30.12
CA PRO A 245 8.53 11.74 31.34
C PRO A 245 8.31 13.08 32.02
N ALA A 246 7.03 13.42 32.27
CA ALA A 246 6.70 14.56 33.11
C ALA A 246 7.47 14.36 34.42
N ALA A 247 8.28 15.35 34.80
CA ALA A 247 9.01 15.31 36.06
C ALA A 247 7.97 15.30 37.20
N ASP A 248 7.66 14.11 37.70
CA ASP A 248 6.90 13.95 38.93
C ASP A 248 7.72 14.49 40.09
N GLY A 249 7.24 15.59 40.68
CA GLY A 249 7.56 15.94 42.06
C GLY A 249 8.47 17.16 42.27
N VAL A 250 7.94 18.36 42.02
CA VAL A 250 8.29 19.52 42.86
C VAL A 250 7.06 19.87 43.70
N ARG A 251 7.08 19.46 44.97
CA ARG A 251 6.19 20.02 45.99
C ARG A 251 6.75 21.39 46.40
N PRO A 252 6.03 22.52 46.26
CA PRO A 252 6.42 23.74 46.93
C PRO A 252 6.08 23.60 48.43
N GLN A 253 7.11 23.47 49.27
CA GLN A 253 6.98 23.67 50.70
C GLN A 253 7.10 25.17 51.00
N GLY A 254 6.24 25.68 51.88
CA GLY A 254 6.53 26.88 52.66
C GLY A 254 5.56 28.03 52.46
N ALA A 255 4.52 28.06 53.30
CA ALA A 255 3.71 29.25 53.54
C ALA A 255 4.52 30.37 54.22
N ARG A 256 4.35 31.62 53.76
CA ARG A 256 4.39 32.81 54.61
C ARG A 256 3.52 33.92 54.01
N ALA A 257 2.76 34.56 54.89
CA ALA A 257 1.68 35.52 54.62
C ALA A 257 2.17 36.94 54.27
N GLU A 258 1.43 37.67 53.43
CA GLU A 258 0.59 38.85 53.78
C GLU A 258 0.30 39.77 52.56
N ARG A 259 -0.99 40.13 52.43
CA ARG A 259 -1.65 41.30 51.78
C ARG A 259 -1.00 42.04 50.59
N ALA A 260 -1.76 42.11 49.49
CA ALA A 260 -2.52 43.29 49.01
C ALA A 260 -2.78 43.18 47.48
N ALA A 261 -4.00 43.47 47.04
CA ALA A 261 -4.40 43.51 45.62
C ALA A 261 -4.27 44.95 45.06
N PRO A 262 -4.60 45.22 43.77
CA PRO A 262 -4.12 44.60 42.52
C PRO A 262 -3.45 45.67 41.61
N SER A 263 -2.66 45.27 40.61
CA SER A 263 -2.24 46.19 39.54
C SER A 263 -1.96 45.43 38.24
N ALA A 264 -2.36 46.07 37.16
CA ALA A 264 -2.40 45.56 35.81
C ALA A 264 -1.08 45.76 35.04
N GLU A 265 -1.01 45.06 33.92
CA GLU A 265 -0.27 45.35 32.67
C GLU A 265 1.21 44.97 32.52
N ALA A 266 1.49 44.63 31.25
CA ALA A 266 2.75 44.38 30.56
C ALA A 266 3.48 43.09 30.97
N GLY A 267 3.63 42.07 30.13
CA GLY A 267 3.93 42.09 28.70
C GLY A 267 5.22 41.28 28.50
N LEU A 268 5.35 40.61 27.34
CA LEU A 268 6.50 39.85 26.83
C LEU A 268 6.48 38.32 27.04
N ALA A 269 5.86 37.63 26.08
CA ALA A 269 6.56 36.66 25.25
C ALA A 269 5.83 36.56 23.90
N GLU A 270 6.15 37.49 23.02
CA GLU A 270 5.75 37.49 21.61
C GLU A 270 6.75 36.63 20.85
N THR A 271 6.35 35.41 20.49
CA THR A 271 6.97 34.65 19.40
C THR A 271 5.90 34.37 18.37
N GLY A 272 6.14 34.85 17.16
CA GLY A 272 5.19 35.06 16.07
C GLY A 272 4.21 33.92 15.80
N GLY A 273 2.95 34.30 15.68
CA GLY A 273 1.88 33.54 15.03
C GLY A 273 1.11 34.49 14.12
N ASP A 274 1.12 34.20 12.82
CA ASP A 274 0.58 35.02 11.74
C ASP A 274 -0.85 35.55 11.96
N ALA A 275 -1.08 36.78 11.52
CA ALA A 275 -2.28 37.61 11.73
C ALA A 275 -3.52 37.22 10.89
N VAL A 276 -3.80 35.93 10.66
CA VAL A 276 -4.92 35.48 9.80
C VAL A 276 -5.97 34.62 10.54
N THR A 277 -5.76 34.38 11.84
CA THR A 277 -6.57 33.43 12.64
C THR A 277 -7.97 33.87 13.13
N PRO A 278 -8.44 35.14 13.09
CA PRO A 278 -9.83 35.42 13.46
C PRO A 278 -10.84 35.12 12.34
N TYR A 279 -10.41 35.08 11.07
CA TYR A 279 -11.33 34.88 9.94
C TYR A 279 -11.75 33.42 9.73
N VAL A 280 -10.93 32.46 10.14
CA VAL A 280 -11.23 31.02 10.00
C VAL A 280 -12.31 30.58 10.99
N ALA A 281 -12.34 31.16 12.19
CA ALA A 281 -13.36 30.87 13.19
C ALA A 281 -14.75 31.39 12.80
N VAL A 282 -14.83 32.52 12.07
CA VAL A 282 -16.11 33.09 11.60
C VAL A 282 -16.64 32.37 10.35
N GLY A 283 -15.76 31.93 9.44
CA GLY A 283 -16.17 31.24 8.20
C GLY A 283 -16.84 29.88 8.43
N ALA A 284 -16.44 29.15 9.47
CA ALA A 284 -16.99 27.83 9.79
C ALA A 284 -18.46 27.88 10.26
N ALA A 285 -18.86 28.94 10.97
CA ALA A 285 -20.23 29.10 11.45
C ALA A 285 -21.23 29.37 10.32
N ALA A 286 -20.82 30.11 9.28
CA ALA A 286 -21.68 30.41 8.13
C ALA A 286 -21.99 29.17 7.27
N LEU A 287 -21.00 28.29 7.07
CA LEU A 287 -21.18 27.05 6.31
C LEU A 287 -22.10 26.04 7.00
N LEU A 288 -22.06 25.98 8.34
CA LEU A 288 -22.97 25.13 9.12
C LEU A 288 -24.42 25.61 9.06
N ALA A 289 -24.66 26.92 9.05
CA ALA A 289 -25.99 27.49 8.91
C ALA A 289 -26.58 27.24 7.50
N ALA A 290 -25.77 27.32 6.45
CA ALA A 290 -26.20 27.00 5.08
C ALA A 290 -26.53 25.50 4.89
N GLY A 291 -25.73 24.60 5.48
CA GLY A 291 -26.00 23.16 5.43
C GLY A 291 -27.31 22.76 6.13
N ALA A 292 -27.61 23.37 7.27
CA ALA A 292 -28.82 23.06 8.04
C ALA A 292 -30.12 23.44 7.32
N THR A 293 -30.12 24.54 6.55
CA THR A 293 -31.30 24.99 5.80
C THR A 293 -31.60 24.08 4.60
N ALA A 294 -30.59 23.58 3.90
CA ALA A 294 -30.76 22.65 2.78
C ALA A 294 -31.36 21.30 3.20
N VAL A 295 -30.97 20.78 4.37
CA VAL A 295 -31.52 19.52 4.92
C VAL A 295 -32.96 19.69 5.42
N ALA A 296 -33.33 20.86 5.95
CA ALA A 296 -34.69 21.13 6.37
C ALA A 296 -35.69 21.23 5.19
N VAL A 297 -35.29 21.86 4.08
CA VAL A 297 -36.14 22.02 2.89
C VAL A 297 -36.37 20.69 2.17
N SER A 298 -35.34 19.85 2.06
CA SER A 298 -35.47 18.52 1.43
C SER A 298 -36.35 17.54 2.21
N ARG A 299 -36.43 17.68 3.55
CA ARG A 299 -37.35 16.89 4.38
C ARG A 299 -38.82 17.32 4.26
N ARG A 300 -39.08 18.58 3.89
CA ARG A 300 -40.45 19.10 3.74
C ARG A 300 -41.09 18.72 2.40
N GLY A 301 -40.29 18.52 1.35
CA GLY A 301 -40.75 18.04 0.04
C GLY A 301 -41.09 16.55 -0.04
N ARG A 302 -40.76 15.75 0.98
CA ARG A 302 -41.11 14.32 1.05
C ARG A 302 -42.38 14.01 1.87
N ARG A 303 -43.09 15.04 2.32
CA ARG A 303 -44.36 14.93 3.06
C ARG A 303 -45.52 15.69 2.39
N GLY A 304 -45.36 16.06 1.11
CA GLY A 304 -46.43 16.59 0.26
C GLY A 304 -46.78 15.57 -0.81
#